data_AF-A0A2W4LHZ1-F1
#
_entry.id   AF-A0A2W4LHZ1-F1
#
_cell.length_a   1.000
_cell.length_b   1.000
_cell.length_c   1.000
_cell.angle_alpha   90.00
_cell.angle_beta   90.00
_cell.angle_gamma   90.00
#
_symmetry.space_group_name_H-M   'P 1'
#
loop_
_entity.id
_entity.type
_entity.pdbx_description
1 polymer ?
#
loop_
_entity_poly.entity_id
_entity_poly.type
_entity_poly.pdbx_seq_one_letter_code
_entity_poly.pdbx_strand_id
1 'polypeptide(L)'
;MPTLSSTIVKREVASSKDVERALARQALHGGDLVLNLLETVSLHEERLLRAVAESIGLDPAPSGEIQQSPAILRETVPLDLVRRHPMYPLSVTDGQVVI
;
A
#
# COMPACT_ATOMS: atom_id res chain seq x y z
N MET A 1 -4.01 8.94 14.21
CA MET A 1 -4.37 8.46 12.86
C MET A 1 -5.34 7.30 12.99
N PRO A 2 -6.37 7.17 12.13
CA PRO A 2 -7.24 6.00 12.14
C PRO A 2 -6.43 4.74 11.84
N THR A 3 -6.77 3.60 12.46
CA THR A 3 -6.15 2.32 12.11
C THR A 3 -6.60 1.90 10.71
N LEU A 4 -5.78 1.14 9.99
CA LEU A 4 -6.12 0.62 8.66
C LEU A 4 -7.48 -0.12 8.65
N SER A 5 -7.72 -0.98 9.64
CA SER A 5 -8.99 -1.69 9.80
C SER A 5 -10.19 -0.74 9.91
N SER A 6 -10.05 0.34 10.68
CA SER A 6 -11.12 1.34 10.83
C SER A 6 -11.36 2.13 9.54
N THR A 7 -10.30 2.44 8.77
CA THR A 7 -10.41 3.14 7.49
C THR A 7 -11.10 2.27 6.44
N ILE A 8 -10.74 0.98 6.36
CA ILE A 8 -11.33 0.00 5.43
C ILE A 8 -12.85 -0.11 5.64
N VAL A 9 -13.30 -0.21 6.89
CA VAL A 9 -14.74 -0.29 7.21
C VAL A 9 -15.44 1.03 6.93
N LYS A 10 -14.87 2.17 7.37
CA LYS A 10 -15.47 3.51 7.16
C LYS A 10 -15.63 3.87 5.68
N ARG A 11 -14.70 3.41 4.83
CA ARG A 11 -14.71 3.63 3.38
C ARG A 11 -15.49 2.55 2.63
N GLU A 12 -16.14 1.62 3.34
CA GLU A 12 -16.91 0.50 2.81
C GLU A 12 -16.12 -0.33 1.79
N VAL A 13 -14.80 -0.46 2.00
CA VAL A 13 -13.93 -1.28 1.15
C VAL A 13 -14.18 -2.76 1.44
N ALA A 14 -14.41 -3.10 2.71
CA ALA A 14 -14.84 -4.40 3.17
C ALA A 14 -15.75 -4.25 4.39
N SER A 15 -16.60 -5.24 4.66
CA SER A 15 -17.45 -5.24 5.85
C SER A 15 -16.65 -5.50 7.13
N SER A 16 -17.19 -5.15 8.30
CA SER A 16 -16.56 -5.50 9.59
C SER A 16 -16.32 -7.01 9.72
N LYS A 17 -17.28 -7.83 9.26
CA LYS A 17 -17.20 -9.28 9.27
C LYS A 17 -16.06 -9.82 8.39
N ASP A 18 -15.77 -9.14 7.29
CA ASP A 18 -14.67 -9.52 6.40
C ASP A 18 -13.32 -9.13 7.01
N VAL A 19 -13.22 -7.94 7.61
CA VAL A 19 -12.03 -7.49 8.35
C VAL A 19 -11.73 -8.42 9.52
N GLU A 20 -12.74 -8.81 10.30
CA GLU A 20 -12.58 -9.78 11.40
C GLU A 20 -12.07 -11.14 10.90
N ARG A 21 -12.60 -11.64 9.78
CA ARG A 21 -12.15 -12.90 9.17
C ARG A 21 -10.70 -12.82 8.70
N ALA A 22 -10.32 -11.70 8.07
CA ALA A 22 -8.96 -11.47 7.61
C ALA A 22 -7.97 -11.35 8.78
N LEU A 23 -8.34 -10.66 9.86
CA LEU A 23 -7.53 -10.58 11.09
C LEU A 23 -7.38 -11.94 11.77
N ALA A 24 -8.44 -12.75 11.81
CA ALA A 24 -8.37 -14.10 12.35
C ALA A 24 -7.40 -14.99 11.55
N ARG A 25 -7.42 -14.89 10.22
CA ARG A 25 -6.44 -15.58 9.36
C ARG A 25 -5.03 -15.05 9.55
N GLN A 26 -4.85 -13.74 9.65
CA GLN A 26 -3.55 -13.13 9.93
C GLN A 26 -2.94 -13.68 11.22
N ALA A 27 -3.75 -13.86 12.27
CA ALA A 27 -3.29 -14.44 13.53
C ALA A 27 -2.87 -15.92 13.41
N LEU A 28 -3.49 -16.69 12.51
CA LEU A 28 -3.23 -18.12 12.33
C LEU A 28 -2.12 -18.41 11.31
N HIS A 29 -2.03 -17.62 10.25
CA HIS A 29 -1.19 -17.87 9.08
C HIS A 29 -0.10 -16.79 8.88
N GLY A 30 -0.15 -15.70 9.62
CA GLY A 30 0.75 -14.56 9.47
C GLY A 30 0.38 -13.64 8.30
N GLY A 31 1.36 -12.86 7.85
CA GLY A 31 1.19 -11.83 6.83
C GLY A 31 0.56 -10.54 7.36
N ASP A 32 0.07 -9.71 6.44
CA ASP A 32 -0.63 -8.46 6.76
C ASP A 32 -2.13 -8.54 6.48
N LEU A 33 -2.88 -7.57 6.99
CA LEU A 33 -4.34 -7.48 6.82
C LEU A 33 -4.74 -7.30 5.34
N VAL A 34 -3.96 -6.58 4.55
CA VAL A 34 -4.25 -6.26 3.15
C VAL A 34 -4.22 -7.53 2.32
N LEU A 35 -3.16 -8.33 2.46
CA LEU A 35 -3.01 -9.62 1.79
C LEU A 35 -4.13 -10.58 2.20
N ASN A 36 -4.41 -10.69 3.50
CA ASN A 36 -5.47 -11.58 3.98
C ASN A 36 -6.87 -11.16 3.46
N LEU A 37 -7.12 -9.86 3.26
CA LEU A 37 -8.36 -9.37 2.63
C LEU A 37 -8.41 -9.73 1.15
N LEU A 38 -7.32 -9.49 0.40
CA LEU A 38 -7.23 -9.83 -1.03
C LEU A 38 -7.44 -11.33 -1.30
N GLU A 39 -6.97 -12.19 -0.39
CA GLU A 39 -7.15 -13.64 -0.51
C GLU A 39 -8.56 -14.13 -0.22
N THR A 40 -9.35 -13.39 0.57
CA THR A 40 -10.62 -13.92 1.14
C THR A 40 -11.87 -13.15 0.77
N VAL A 41 -11.72 -11.99 0.15
CA VAL A 41 -12.82 -11.08 -0.17
C VAL A 41 -12.64 -10.58 -1.58
N SER A 42 -13.70 -10.63 -2.38
CA SER A 42 -13.73 -9.91 -3.66
C SER A 42 -13.93 -8.43 -3.37
N LEU A 43 -12.88 -7.63 -3.61
CA LEU A 43 -12.86 -6.19 -3.37
C LEU A 43 -12.18 -5.48 -4.54
N HIS A 44 -12.37 -4.16 -4.63
CA HIS A 44 -11.64 -3.34 -5.60
C HIS A 44 -10.28 -2.94 -5.03
N GLU A 45 -9.20 -3.43 -5.62
CA GLU A 45 -7.82 -3.16 -5.17
C GLU A 45 -7.52 -1.65 -5.07
N GLU A 46 -8.02 -0.86 -6.02
CA GLU A 46 -7.86 0.59 -6.01
C GLU A 46 -8.47 1.23 -4.75
N ARG A 47 -9.64 0.76 -4.30
CA ARG A 47 -10.27 1.26 -3.08
C ARG A 47 -9.48 0.87 -1.83
N LEU A 48 -8.89 -0.33 -1.84
CA LEU A 48 -8.02 -0.80 -0.77
C LEU A 48 -6.72 0.02 -0.70
N LEU A 49 -6.08 0.30 -1.85
CA LEU A 49 -4.89 1.15 -1.92
C LEU A 49 -5.14 2.55 -1.34
N ARG A 50 -6.27 3.17 -1.68
CA ARG A 50 -6.68 4.47 -1.12
C ARG A 50 -6.83 4.43 0.40
N ALA A 51 -7.45 3.37 0.94
CA ALA A 51 -7.61 3.22 2.38
C ALA A 51 -6.26 2.98 3.11
N VAL A 52 -5.35 2.24 2.48
CA VAL A 52 -3.98 2.05 2.99
C VAL A 52 -3.23 3.37 3.02
N ALA A 53 -3.18 4.09 1.90
CA ALA A 53 -2.50 5.37 1.78
C ALA A 53 -3.01 6.39 2.83
N GLU A 54 -4.34 6.49 2.98
CA GLU A 54 -4.98 7.33 4.00
C GLU A 54 -4.56 6.95 5.43
N SER A 55 -4.44 5.65 5.74
CA SER A 55 -4.07 5.19 7.09
C SER A 55 -2.65 5.54 7.50
N ILE A 56 -1.75 5.72 6.53
CA ILE A 56 -0.34 6.06 6.73
C ILE A 56 -0.01 7.52 6.38
N GLY A 57 -1.01 8.30 5.95
CA GLY A 57 -0.86 9.72 5.61
C GLY A 57 -0.11 9.97 4.30
N LEU A 58 -0.20 9.05 3.34
CA LEU A 58 0.33 9.19 1.99
C LEU A 58 -0.81 9.35 0.98
N ASP A 59 -0.47 9.89 -0.19
CA ASP A 59 -1.36 9.86 -1.34
C ASP A 59 -1.28 8.50 -2.06
N PRO A 60 -2.41 7.96 -2.53
CA PRO A 60 -2.40 6.72 -3.29
C PRO A 60 -1.76 6.93 -4.66
N ALA A 61 -0.89 6.00 -5.04
CA ALA A 61 -0.34 5.97 -6.40
C ALA A 61 -1.46 5.79 -7.44
N PRO A 62 -1.32 6.38 -8.65
CA PRO A 62 -2.26 6.17 -9.72
C PRO A 62 -2.27 4.70 -10.16
N SER A 63 -3.44 4.20 -10.56
CA SER A 63 -3.57 2.88 -11.18
C SER A 63 -3.03 2.89 -12.61
N GLY A 64 -2.50 1.76 -13.05
CA GLY A 64 -1.96 1.58 -14.40
C GLY A 64 -0.44 1.41 -14.41
N GLU A 65 0.18 1.79 -15.53
CA GLU A 65 1.62 1.65 -15.68
C GLU A 65 2.38 2.62 -14.78
N ILE A 66 3.40 2.10 -14.08
CA ILE A 66 4.32 2.92 -13.30
C ILE A 66 5.16 3.75 -14.27
N GLN A 67 5.20 5.07 -14.05
CA GLN A 67 6.06 5.95 -14.84
C GLN A 67 7.53 5.58 -14.63
N GLN A 68 8.31 5.56 -15.71
CA GLN A 68 9.73 5.24 -15.60
C GLN A 68 10.47 6.27 -14.77
N SER A 69 11.25 5.77 -13.82
CA SER A 69 12.15 6.59 -13.01
C SER A 69 13.21 7.30 -13.87
N PRO A 70 13.40 8.63 -13.71
CA PRO A 70 14.48 9.38 -14.33
C PRO A 70 15.85 8.72 -14.13
N ALA A 71 16.74 8.81 -15.12
CA ALA A 71 18.07 8.18 -15.04
C ALA A 71 18.86 8.63 -13.80
N ILE A 72 18.78 9.92 -13.46
CA ILE A 72 19.47 10.49 -12.30
C ILE A 72 19.03 9.86 -10.97
N LEU A 73 17.75 9.47 -10.84
CA LEU A 73 17.25 8.78 -9.65
C LEU A 73 17.79 7.36 -9.56
N ARG A 74 17.91 6.67 -10.69
CA ARG A 74 18.48 5.31 -10.75
C ARG A 74 19.97 5.30 -10.40
N GLU A 75 20.67 6.40 -10.63
CA GLU A 75 22.07 6.59 -10.23
C GLU A 75 22.22 7.05 -8.78
N THR A 76 21.25 7.82 -8.26
CA THR A 76 21.30 8.38 -6.90
C THR A 76 20.80 7.41 -5.83
N VAL A 77 19.76 6.62 -6.13
CA VAL A 77 19.18 5.67 -5.19
C VAL A 77 19.90 4.32 -5.35
N PRO A 78 20.59 3.82 -4.31
CA PRO A 78 21.29 2.54 -4.40
C PRO A 78 20.31 1.40 -4.70
N LEU A 79 20.67 0.55 -5.67
CA LEU A 79 19.83 -0.58 -6.08
C LEU A 79 19.50 -1.53 -4.91
N ASP A 80 20.43 -1.69 -3.96
CA ASP A 80 20.23 -2.52 -2.77
C ASP A 80 19.11 -1.99 -1.86
N LEU A 81 18.89 -0.66 -1.82
CA LEU A 81 17.80 -0.06 -1.04
C LEU A 81 16.44 -0.45 -1.64
N VAL A 82 16.31 -0.33 -2.96
CA VAL A 82 15.11 -0.69 -3.75
C VAL A 82 14.83 -2.20 -3.70
N ARG A 83 15.85 -3.04 -3.57
CA ARG A 83 15.67 -4.50 -3.44
C ARG A 83 15.21 -4.93 -2.06
N ARG A 84 15.66 -4.24 -1.01
CA ARG A 84 15.32 -4.58 0.39
C ARG A 84 14.01 -3.98 0.84
N HIS A 85 13.67 -2.80 0.31
CA HIS A 85 12.43 -2.10 0.62
C HIS A 85 11.57 -2.05 -0.64
N PRO A 86 10.28 -2.41 -0.56
CA PRO A 86 9.35 -2.32 -1.69
C PRO A 86 9.05 -0.85 -1.98
N MET A 87 9.96 -0.19 -2.70
CA MET A 87 9.94 1.24 -3.00
C MET A 87 10.41 1.47 -4.44
N TYR A 88 9.85 2.46 -5.14
CA TYR A 88 10.24 2.79 -6.51
C TYR A 88 10.38 4.30 -6.67
N PRO A 89 11.59 4.87 -6.87
CA PRO A 89 11.76 6.30 -6.93
C PRO A 89 11.14 6.90 -8.21
N LEU A 90 10.22 7.84 -8.07
CA LEU A 90 9.48 8.46 -9.17
C LEU A 90 10.07 9.81 -9.59
N SER A 91 10.42 10.69 -8.64
CA SER A 91 10.95 12.02 -8.94
C SER A 91 11.87 12.55 -7.82
N VAL A 92 12.58 13.66 -8.10
CA VAL A 92 13.26 14.47 -7.06
C VAL A 92 12.56 15.82 -7.03
N THR A 93 12.09 16.23 -5.85
CA THR A 93 11.50 17.55 -5.62
C THR A 93 12.19 18.17 -4.40
N ASP A 94 12.75 19.37 -4.52
CA ASP A 94 13.44 20.08 -3.43
C ASP A 94 14.53 19.25 -2.71
N GLY A 95 15.25 18.42 -3.48
CA GLY A 95 16.28 17.53 -2.93
C GLY A 95 15.75 16.29 -2.20
N GLN A 96 14.42 16.09 -2.19
CA GLN A 96 13.76 14.90 -1.65
C GLN A 96 13.42 13.93 -2.78
N VAL A 97 13.63 12.64 -2.55
CA VAL A 97 13.19 11.57 -3.47
C VAL A 97 11.73 11.25 -3.18
N VAL A 98 10.89 11.40 -4.18
CA VAL A 98 9.50 10.93 -4.17
C VAL A 98 9.48 9.47 -4.60
N ILE A 99 8.75 8.64 -3.86
CA ILE A 99 8.62 7.20 -4.02
C ILE A 99 7.19 6.88 -4.47
#